data_AF-J0SMA6-F1
#
_entry.id   AF-J0SMA6-F1
#
_cell.length_a   1.000
_cell.length_b   1.000
_cell.length_c   1.000
_cell.angle_alpha   90.00
_cell.angle_beta   90.00
_cell.angle_gamma   90.00
#
_symmetry.space_group_name_H-M   'P 1'
#
loop_
_entity.id
_entity.type
_entity.pdbx_description
1 polymer ?
#
loop_
_entity_poly.entity_id
_entity_poly.type
_entity_poly.pdbx_seq_one_letter_code
_entity_poly.pdbx_strand_id
1 'polypeptide(L)'
;MIGKLCSGTSVAQSDFQNGYGYGHSFSSYNTDFFTMWEISGYYRFSWSERHPSTRFTMDTRSEAFASYVLITQLGALRRANLRLRPIVLPSDPPTDGRWRITDTPWPRVKRYTHATYPILSVEAANSLELRQILFATRFSREDLLNSFMKQDGQPVLSPWMTSNSAYLERLREATVDLRYIASR
;
A
#
# COMPACT_ATOMS: atom_id res chain seq x y z
N MET A 1 -14.61 2.78 -7.36
CA MET A 1 -13.36 2.08 -6.95
C MET A 1 -13.37 1.67 -5.49
N ILE A 2 -13.40 2.61 -4.52
CA ILE A 2 -13.43 2.31 -3.06
C ILE A 2 -14.55 1.31 -2.71
N GLY A 3 -15.78 1.57 -3.17
CA GLY A 3 -16.90 0.65 -2.95
C GLY A 3 -16.65 -0.78 -3.45
N LYS A 4 -15.91 -0.96 -4.56
CA LYS A 4 -15.54 -2.30 -5.07
C LYS A 4 -14.53 -2.99 -4.15
N LEU A 5 -13.57 -2.25 -3.60
CA LEU A 5 -12.54 -2.77 -2.70
C LEU A 5 -13.12 -3.13 -1.32
N CYS A 6 -14.02 -2.31 -0.79
CA CYS A 6 -14.65 -2.53 0.52
C CYS A 6 -15.85 -3.51 0.47
N SER A 7 -16.49 -3.70 -0.68
CA SER A 7 -17.68 -4.57 -0.78
C SER A 7 -17.42 -6.01 -0.37
N GLY A 8 -18.27 -6.55 0.51
CA GLY A 8 -18.14 -7.91 1.04
C GLY A 8 -16.97 -8.09 2.01
N THR A 9 -16.42 -7.01 2.56
CA THR A 9 -15.37 -7.02 3.59
C THR A 9 -15.86 -6.34 4.86
N SER A 10 -15.21 -6.61 5.99
CA SER A 10 -15.37 -5.82 7.22
C SER A 10 -14.35 -4.68 7.32
N VAL A 11 -13.80 -4.20 6.19
CA VAL A 11 -12.96 -3.00 6.20
C VAL A 11 -13.84 -1.82 6.59
N ALA A 12 -13.62 -1.29 7.79
CA ALA A 12 -14.39 -0.18 8.32
C ALA A 12 -13.93 1.12 7.64
N GLN A 13 -14.87 1.86 7.07
CA GLN A 13 -14.66 3.23 6.61
C GLN A 13 -15.25 4.17 7.66
N SER A 14 -14.46 5.14 8.09
CA SER A 14 -14.91 6.22 8.98
C SER A 14 -14.52 7.57 8.42
N ASP A 15 -15.29 8.59 8.77
CA ASP A 15 -14.97 9.97 8.46
C ASP A 15 -13.70 10.38 9.21
N PHE A 16 -12.82 11.08 8.49
CA PHE A 16 -11.61 11.64 9.05
C PHE A 16 -11.57 13.14 8.81
N GLN A 17 -11.58 13.90 9.90
CA GLN A 17 -11.45 15.35 9.88
C GLN A 17 -10.06 15.75 10.35
N ASN A 18 -9.39 16.60 9.58
CA ASN A 18 -8.09 17.15 9.94
C ASN A 18 -8.10 18.67 9.75
N GLY A 19 -8.80 19.40 10.63
CA GLY A 19 -8.80 20.87 10.81
C GLY A 19 -9.23 21.75 9.62
N TYR A 20 -8.85 21.35 8.41
CA TYR A 20 -8.89 22.07 7.13
C TYR A 20 -9.17 21.10 5.95
N GLY A 21 -9.43 19.82 6.21
CA GLY A 21 -9.70 18.82 5.18
C GLY A 21 -10.63 17.70 5.69
N TYR A 22 -11.41 17.14 4.77
CA TYR A 22 -12.28 15.98 4.99
C TYR A 22 -11.76 14.79 4.18
N GLY A 23 -11.86 13.60 4.77
CA GLY A 23 -11.37 12.39 4.16
C GLY A 23 -11.93 11.14 4.84
N HIS A 24 -11.30 10.02 4.58
CA HIS A 24 -11.70 8.73 5.11
C HIS A 24 -10.53 8.02 5.75
N SER A 25 -10.80 7.38 6.88
CA SER A 25 -9.93 6.38 7.45
C SER A 25 -10.51 5.00 7.20
N PHE A 26 -9.62 4.07 6.89
CA PHE A 26 -9.91 2.68 6.62
C PHE A 26 -9.15 1.81 7.61
N SER A 27 -9.78 0.78 8.14
CA SER A 27 -9.08 -0.20 8.96
C SER A 27 -9.61 -1.61 8.78
N SER A 28 -8.72 -2.58 9.03
CA SER A 28 -9.09 -3.98 9.26
C SER A 28 -8.88 -4.26 10.75
N TYR A 29 -9.88 -4.84 11.41
CA TYR A 29 -9.83 -5.19 12.84
C TYR A 29 -9.49 -4.03 13.80
N ASN A 30 -9.66 -2.76 13.39
CA ASN A 30 -9.30 -1.57 14.18
C ASN A 30 -7.83 -1.49 14.64
N THR A 31 -6.91 -2.19 13.96
CA THR A 31 -5.48 -2.17 14.31
C THR A 31 -4.63 -1.40 13.31
N ASP A 32 -4.91 -1.51 12.01
CA ASP A 32 -4.14 -0.82 10.98
C ASP A 32 -4.99 0.23 10.29
N PHE A 33 -4.67 1.51 10.51
CA PHE A 33 -5.37 2.65 9.94
C PHE A 33 -4.63 3.19 8.74
N PHE A 34 -5.27 3.12 7.58
CA PHE A 34 -4.90 3.88 6.39
C PHE A 34 -5.85 5.06 6.25
N THR A 35 -5.32 6.27 6.18
CA THR A 35 -6.12 7.48 6.11
C THR A 35 -5.78 8.27 4.86
N MET A 36 -6.80 8.72 4.14
CA MET A 36 -6.68 9.61 2.99
C MET A 36 -7.58 10.82 3.16
N TRP A 37 -7.06 12.02 2.90
CA TRP A 37 -7.85 13.24 2.87
C TRP A 37 -7.34 14.18 1.78
N GLU A 38 -8.19 15.12 1.39
CA GLU A 38 -7.81 16.20 0.48
C GLU A 38 -7.63 17.51 1.24
N ILE A 39 -6.59 18.26 0.91
CA ILE A 39 -6.39 19.62 1.38
C ILE A 39 -5.62 20.44 0.34
N SER A 40 -6.16 21.61 -0.03
CA SER A 40 -5.53 22.53 -0.98
C SER A 40 -5.13 21.89 -2.32
N GLY A 41 -5.97 20.99 -2.84
CA GLY A 41 -5.75 20.28 -4.10
C GLY A 41 -4.70 19.17 -4.04
N TYR A 42 -4.26 18.77 -2.83
CA TYR A 42 -3.40 17.61 -2.61
C TYR A 42 -4.19 16.48 -1.94
N TYR A 43 -4.05 15.27 -2.49
CA TYR A 43 -4.36 14.03 -1.79
C TYR A 43 -3.23 13.69 -0.83
N ARG A 44 -3.54 13.49 0.44
CA ARG A 44 -2.58 13.13 1.49
C ARG A 44 -2.87 11.77 2.07
N PHE A 45 -1.83 11.03 2.41
CA PHE A 45 -1.92 9.66 2.89
C PHE A 45 -1.15 9.46 4.19
N SER A 46 -1.75 8.72 5.13
CA SER A 46 -1.13 8.35 6.40
C SER A 46 -1.38 6.88 6.71
N TRP A 47 -0.41 6.26 7.37
CA TRP A 47 -0.48 4.93 7.97
C TRP A 47 -0.25 5.03 9.46
N SER A 48 -1.01 4.28 10.26
CA SER A 48 -0.87 4.26 11.72
C SER A 48 -1.43 2.98 12.33
N GLU A 49 -0.73 2.43 13.33
CA GLU A 49 -1.09 1.17 14.00
C GLU A 49 -2.02 1.33 15.23
N ARG A 50 -2.31 2.57 15.66
CA ARG A 50 -3.03 2.79 16.94
C ARG A 50 -4.27 3.66 16.80
N HIS A 51 -4.26 4.60 15.87
CA HIS A 51 -5.39 5.48 15.56
C HIS A 51 -5.13 6.20 14.23
N PRO A 52 -6.16 6.70 13.52
CA PRO A 52 -5.97 7.56 12.35
C PRO A 52 -5.02 8.73 12.67
N SER A 53 -4.04 8.99 11.81
CA SER A 53 -3.01 10.00 12.02
C SER A 53 -3.12 11.14 11.01
N THR A 54 -2.92 12.37 11.49
CA THR A 54 -2.85 13.58 10.65
C THR A 54 -1.45 13.79 10.04
N ARG A 55 -0.45 13.02 10.49
CA ARG A 55 0.91 13.03 9.93
C ARG A 55 0.93 12.23 8.65
N PHE A 56 0.85 12.92 7.51
CA PHE A 56 0.97 12.28 6.20
C PHE A 56 2.42 11.91 5.91
N THR A 57 2.60 10.81 5.18
CA THR A 57 3.91 10.33 4.72
C THR A 57 4.06 10.44 3.21
N MET A 58 2.95 10.62 2.49
CA MET A 58 2.90 10.85 1.06
C MET A 58 1.82 11.87 0.71
N ASP A 59 2.09 12.70 -0.29
CA ASP A 59 1.10 13.59 -0.88
C ASP A 59 1.28 13.76 -2.39
N THR A 60 0.18 14.00 -3.08
CA THR A 60 0.17 14.14 -4.54
C THR A 60 -0.99 15.01 -5.01
N ARG A 61 -0.78 15.74 -6.11
CA ARG A 61 -1.86 16.37 -6.88
C ARG A 61 -2.41 15.47 -8.00
N SER A 62 -1.80 14.30 -8.19
CA SER A 62 -2.17 13.35 -9.21
C SER A 62 -3.31 12.46 -8.72
N GLU A 63 -4.51 12.68 -9.24
CA GLU A 63 -5.64 11.77 -9.00
C GLU A 63 -5.31 10.34 -9.45
N ALA A 64 -4.57 10.20 -10.56
CA ALA A 64 -4.10 8.91 -11.03
C ALA A 64 -3.18 8.23 -10.01
N PHE A 65 -2.18 8.94 -9.46
CA PHE A 65 -1.32 8.37 -8.41
C PHE A 65 -2.10 8.05 -7.14
N ALA A 66 -3.01 8.94 -6.72
CA ALA A 66 -3.88 8.72 -5.57
C ALA A 66 -4.71 7.44 -5.71
N SER A 67 -5.19 7.16 -6.92
CA SER A 67 -5.91 5.92 -7.19
C SER A 67 -5.04 4.66 -7.06
N TYR A 68 -3.76 4.70 -7.43
CA TYR A 68 -2.82 3.59 -7.19
C TYR A 68 -2.59 3.34 -5.70
N VAL A 69 -2.48 4.41 -4.90
CA VAL A 69 -2.37 4.30 -3.44
C VAL A 69 -3.61 3.60 -2.87
N LEU A 70 -4.81 4.05 -3.25
CA LEU A 70 -6.07 3.48 -2.79
C LEU A 70 -6.24 2.01 -3.18
N ILE A 71 -5.96 1.65 -4.44
CA ILE A 71 -6.05 0.26 -4.91
C ILE A 71 -5.12 -0.63 -4.10
N THR A 72 -3.88 -0.19 -3.90
CA THR A 72 -2.86 -0.97 -3.19
C THR A 72 -3.23 -1.18 -1.73
N GLN A 73 -3.59 -0.10 -1.02
CA GLN A 73 -3.82 -0.15 0.42
C GLN A 73 -5.16 -0.82 0.76
N LEU A 74 -6.25 -0.42 0.12
CA LEU A 74 -7.55 -1.04 0.36
C LEU A 74 -7.61 -2.46 -0.21
N GLY A 75 -6.87 -2.74 -1.29
CA GLY A 75 -6.70 -4.09 -1.81
C GLY A 75 -5.99 -5.00 -0.81
N ALA A 76 -4.92 -4.54 -0.17
CA ALA A 76 -4.25 -5.29 0.89
C ALA A 76 -5.18 -5.56 2.09
N LEU A 77 -5.88 -4.53 2.58
CA LEU A 77 -6.86 -4.66 3.67
C LEU A 77 -7.97 -5.65 3.32
N ARG A 78 -8.51 -5.58 2.10
CA ARG A 78 -9.50 -6.54 1.58
C ARG A 78 -8.98 -7.97 1.65
N ARG A 79 -7.78 -8.22 1.10
CA ARG A 79 -7.21 -9.58 1.05
C ARG A 79 -6.98 -10.14 2.45
N ALA A 80 -6.46 -9.32 3.36
CA ALA A 80 -6.29 -9.70 4.76
C ALA A 80 -7.64 -10.05 5.41
N ASN A 81 -8.66 -9.22 5.20
CA ASN A 81 -10.00 -9.44 5.72
C ASN A 81 -10.66 -10.73 5.21
N LEU A 82 -10.51 -11.00 3.92
CA LEU A 82 -11.04 -12.19 3.26
C LEU A 82 -10.14 -13.42 3.39
N ARG A 83 -9.01 -13.31 4.11
CA ARG A 83 -8.00 -14.38 4.29
C ARG A 83 -7.52 -14.96 2.95
N LEU A 84 -7.42 -14.11 1.93
CA LEU A 84 -6.83 -14.49 0.65
C LEU A 84 -5.32 -14.64 0.80
N ARG A 85 -4.69 -15.45 -0.06
CA ARG A 85 -3.23 -15.60 -0.03
C ARG A 85 -2.55 -14.23 -0.14
N PRO A 86 -1.53 -13.93 0.67
CA PRO A 86 -0.75 -12.71 0.50
C PRO A 86 -0.22 -12.62 -0.93
N ILE A 87 -0.09 -11.42 -1.46
CA ILE A 87 0.49 -11.16 -2.79
C ILE A 87 1.71 -10.28 -2.64
N VAL A 88 2.67 -10.44 -3.54
CA VAL A 88 3.93 -9.69 -3.49
C VAL A 88 3.80 -8.44 -4.33
N LEU A 89 4.05 -7.30 -3.70
CA LEU A 89 4.44 -6.10 -4.42
C LEU A 89 5.93 -5.88 -4.17
N PRO A 90 6.77 -6.03 -5.22
CA PRO A 90 8.17 -5.64 -5.16
C PRO A 90 8.32 -4.22 -4.63
N SER A 91 9.36 -4.02 -3.86
CA SER A 91 9.65 -2.75 -3.20
C SER A 91 11.08 -2.31 -3.43
N ASP A 92 11.68 -2.76 -4.53
CA ASP A 92 13.02 -2.34 -4.91
C ASP A 92 13.05 -0.83 -5.17
N PRO A 93 14.18 -0.16 -4.88
CA PRO A 93 14.34 1.25 -5.22
C PRO A 93 14.10 1.48 -6.73
N PRO A 94 13.47 2.61 -7.12
CA PRO A 94 13.12 2.89 -8.52
C PRO A 94 14.36 3.29 -9.34
N THR A 95 15.23 2.31 -9.63
CA THR A 95 16.53 2.49 -10.31
C THR A 95 16.45 2.35 -11.82
N ASP A 96 15.28 1.99 -12.36
CA ASP A 96 15.07 1.67 -13.77
C ASP A 96 14.82 2.91 -14.67
N GLY A 97 15.06 4.12 -14.15
CA GLY A 97 14.90 5.36 -14.89
C GLY A 97 13.45 5.80 -15.15
N ARG A 98 12.43 5.04 -14.73
CA ARG A 98 11.02 5.45 -14.87
C ARG A 98 10.65 6.64 -14.01
N TRP A 99 11.40 6.88 -12.93
CA TRP A 99 11.13 7.93 -11.97
C TRP A 99 12.29 8.92 -11.90
N ARG A 100 12.02 10.17 -12.26
CA ARG A 100 12.92 11.29 -11.96
C ARG A 100 12.69 11.70 -10.50
N ILE A 101 13.77 11.74 -9.73
CA ILE A 101 13.75 12.08 -8.30
C ILE A 101 14.39 13.46 -8.14
N THR A 102 13.67 14.39 -7.53
CA THR A 102 14.18 15.75 -7.26
C THR A 102 13.99 16.10 -5.79
N ASP A 103 14.82 17.02 -5.31
CA ASP A 103 14.71 17.55 -3.95
C ASP A 103 13.41 18.36 -3.78
N THR A 104 12.93 18.35 -2.54
CA THR A 104 11.88 19.26 -2.05
C THR A 104 12.48 20.15 -0.96
N PRO A 105 11.76 21.19 -0.49
CA PRO A 105 12.19 21.96 0.68
C PRO A 105 12.32 21.13 1.96
N TRP A 106 11.77 19.91 2.01
CA TRP A 106 11.81 19.04 3.18
C TRP A 106 12.92 17.99 3.04
N PRO A 107 13.92 17.94 3.94
CA PRO A 107 15.14 17.14 3.73
C PRO A 107 14.93 15.64 3.46
N ARG A 108 13.91 15.04 4.06
CA ARG A 108 13.59 13.60 3.93
C ARG A 108 12.55 13.28 2.87
N VAL A 109 11.92 14.30 2.28
CA VAL A 109 10.88 14.13 1.27
C VAL A 109 11.48 14.43 -0.09
N LYS A 110 11.31 13.51 -1.03
CA LYS A 110 11.69 13.71 -2.42
C LYS A 110 10.43 13.78 -3.28
N ARG A 111 10.53 14.49 -4.39
CA ARG A 111 9.51 14.48 -5.44
C ARG A 111 9.88 13.44 -6.47
N TYR A 112 9.00 12.48 -6.68
CA TYR A 112 9.09 11.45 -7.70
C TYR A 112 8.17 11.86 -8.84
N THR A 113 8.69 11.98 -10.05
CA THR A 113 7.91 12.28 -11.25
C THR A 113 8.18 11.21 -12.30
N HIS A 114 7.12 10.58 -12.82
CA HIS A 114 7.30 9.56 -13.83
C HIS A 114 7.81 10.19 -15.13
N ALA A 115 8.81 9.56 -15.75
CA ALA A 115 9.52 10.08 -16.92
C ALA A 115 8.59 10.21 -18.15
N THR A 116 7.83 9.15 -18.45
CA THR A 116 6.88 9.12 -19.59
C THR A 116 5.53 9.78 -19.30
N TYR A 117 5.06 9.73 -18.06
CA TYR A 117 3.73 10.21 -17.66
C TYR A 117 3.86 11.21 -16.51
N PRO A 118 4.30 12.47 -16.76
CA PRO A 118 4.58 13.43 -15.69
C PRO A 118 3.39 13.74 -14.78
N ILE A 119 2.17 13.46 -15.23
CA ILE A 119 0.96 13.53 -14.41
C ILE A 119 1.05 12.60 -13.19
N LEU A 120 1.78 11.48 -13.28
CA LEU A 120 2.12 10.63 -12.15
C LEU A 120 3.28 11.26 -11.40
N SER A 121 2.96 11.92 -10.31
CA SER A 121 3.94 12.53 -9.41
C SER A 121 3.52 12.32 -7.96
N VAL A 122 4.49 12.29 -7.05
CA VAL A 122 4.25 12.18 -5.61
C VAL A 122 5.41 12.81 -4.84
N GLU A 123 5.10 13.45 -3.73
CA GLU A 123 6.07 13.85 -2.71
C GLU A 123 5.97 12.88 -1.55
N ALA A 124 7.10 12.26 -1.20
CA ALA A 124 7.14 11.20 -0.21
C ALA A 124 8.54 11.03 0.38
N ALA A 125 8.60 10.52 1.61
CA ALA A 125 9.82 9.88 2.10
C ALA A 125 10.03 8.53 1.38
N ASN A 126 11.29 8.10 1.24
CA ASN A 126 11.60 6.79 0.65
C ASN A 126 11.19 5.66 1.63
N SER A 127 9.94 5.24 1.56
CA SER A 127 9.35 4.18 2.39
C SER A 127 9.05 2.91 1.60
N LEU A 128 8.71 1.83 2.31
CA LEU A 128 8.28 0.57 1.68
C LEU A 128 7.02 0.78 0.83
N GLU A 129 6.04 1.48 1.39
CA GLU A 129 4.74 1.77 0.77
C GLU A 129 4.92 2.56 -0.51
N LEU A 130 5.77 3.59 -0.50
CA LEU A 130 6.09 4.35 -1.70
C LEU A 130 6.62 3.42 -2.79
N ARG A 131 7.65 2.61 -2.50
CA ARG A 131 8.30 1.76 -3.52
C ARG A 131 7.33 0.74 -4.11
N GLN A 132 6.44 0.18 -3.30
CA GLN A 132 5.36 -0.70 -3.77
C GLN A 132 4.38 0.02 -4.70
N ILE A 133 4.00 1.26 -4.39
CA ILE A 133 3.11 2.05 -5.23
C ILE A 133 3.80 2.45 -6.55
N LEU A 134 5.07 2.86 -6.51
CA LEU A 134 5.87 3.15 -7.71
C LEU A 134 6.00 1.91 -8.62
N PHE A 135 6.07 0.71 -8.05
CA PHE A 135 6.02 -0.53 -8.82
C PHE A 135 4.61 -0.77 -9.38
N ALA A 136 3.56 -0.53 -8.60
CA ALA A 136 2.18 -0.75 -9.01
C ALA A 136 1.75 0.11 -10.21
N THR A 137 2.36 1.30 -10.41
CA THR A 137 2.07 2.16 -11.57
C THR A 137 2.52 1.57 -12.91
N ARG A 138 3.21 0.43 -12.92
CA ARG A 138 3.61 -0.28 -14.14
C ARG A 138 2.44 -0.98 -14.82
N PHE A 139 1.33 -1.16 -14.11
CA PHE A 139 0.14 -1.85 -14.59
C PHE A 139 -1.00 -0.88 -14.82
N SER A 140 -1.97 -1.29 -15.64
CA SER A 140 -3.24 -0.57 -15.69
C SER A 140 -3.91 -0.61 -14.31
N ARG A 141 -4.61 0.47 -13.95
CA ARG A 141 -5.35 0.54 -12.67
C ARG A 141 -6.38 -0.58 -12.56
N GLU A 142 -6.97 -0.97 -13.68
CA GLU A 142 -7.96 -2.05 -13.75
C GLU A 142 -7.33 -3.41 -13.48
N ASP A 143 -6.21 -3.73 -14.13
CA ASP A 143 -5.50 -5.00 -13.91
C ASP A 143 -4.98 -5.11 -12.49
N LEU A 144 -4.42 -4.03 -11.95
CA LEU A 144 -3.98 -3.97 -10.56
C LEU A 144 -5.16 -4.20 -9.61
N LEU A 145 -6.28 -3.50 -9.82
CA LEU A 145 -7.48 -3.68 -9.02
C LEU A 145 -7.98 -5.13 -9.08
N ASN A 146 -8.09 -5.69 -10.28
CA ASN A 146 -8.55 -7.07 -10.48
C ASN A 146 -7.62 -8.09 -9.81
N SER A 147 -6.30 -7.82 -9.79
CA SER A 147 -5.31 -8.63 -9.09
C SER A 147 -5.57 -8.72 -7.58
N PHE A 148 -5.95 -7.61 -6.95
CA PHE A 148 -6.33 -7.65 -5.53
C PHE A 148 -7.64 -8.41 -5.26
N MET A 149 -8.53 -8.51 -6.26
CA MET A 149 -9.82 -9.17 -6.13
C MET A 149 -9.76 -10.69 -6.32
N LYS A 150 -8.78 -11.21 -7.08
CA LYS A 150 -8.67 -12.65 -7.40
C LYS A 150 -7.83 -13.41 -6.38
N GLN A 151 -8.18 -14.65 -6.08
CA GLN A 151 -7.49 -15.47 -5.08
C GLN A 151 -6.00 -15.66 -5.41
N ASP A 152 -5.67 -15.80 -6.68
CA ASP A 152 -4.34 -16.06 -7.23
C ASP A 152 -3.55 -14.79 -7.60
N GLY A 153 -4.08 -13.59 -7.34
CA GLY A 153 -3.38 -12.34 -7.64
C GLY A 153 -3.36 -11.95 -9.13
N GLN A 154 -3.94 -12.75 -10.03
CA GLN A 154 -3.92 -12.47 -11.47
C GLN A 154 -4.80 -11.24 -11.83
N PRO A 155 -4.48 -10.47 -12.88
CA PRO A 155 -3.54 -10.78 -13.96
C PRO A 155 -2.09 -10.28 -13.79
N VAL A 156 -1.80 -9.38 -12.85
CA VAL A 156 -0.49 -8.69 -12.81
C VAL A 156 0.28 -8.88 -11.51
N LEU A 157 -0.36 -9.42 -10.48
CA LEU A 157 0.29 -9.80 -9.24
C LEU A 157 0.35 -11.33 -9.14
N SER A 158 1.19 -11.80 -8.22
CA SER A 158 1.32 -13.22 -7.92
C SER A 158 1.21 -13.43 -6.43
N PRO A 159 0.69 -14.58 -5.97
CA PRO A 159 0.68 -14.92 -4.57
C PRO A 159 2.12 -14.95 -4.08
N TRP A 160 2.34 -14.49 -2.86
CA TRP A 160 3.61 -14.69 -2.18
C TRP A 160 3.81 -16.19 -2.00
N MET A 161 4.73 -16.74 -2.79
CA MET A 161 5.22 -18.08 -2.59
C MET A 161 6.42 -18.00 -1.68
N THR A 162 6.22 -18.28 -0.40
CA THR A 162 7.31 -18.82 0.39
C THR A 162 6.95 -20.21 0.86
N SER A 163 7.79 -21.14 0.46
CA SER A 163 8.17 -22.16 1.42
C SER A 163 8.90 -21.42 2.55
N ASN A 164 8.34 -21.43 3.76
CA ASN A 164 9.04 -20.97 4.96
C ASN A 164 10.06 -22.02 5.45
N SER A 165 10.27 -23.12 4.71
CA SER A 165 11.07 -24.26 5.14
C SER A 165 12.49 -23.85 5.50
N ALA A 166 13.17 -23.02 4.70
CA ALA A 166 14.53 -22.58 5.01
C ALA A 166 14.63 -21.69 6.27
N TYR A 167 13.54 -21.02 6.66
CA TYR A 167 13.49 -20.28 7.92
C TYR A 167 13.17 -21.21 9.09
N LEU A 168 12.22 -22.13 8.91
CA LEU A 168 11.88 -23.14 9.90
C LEU A 168 13.08 -24.06 10.19
N GLU A 169 13.86 -24.46 9.19
CA GLU A 169 15.09 -25.23 9.38
C GLU A 169 16.13 -24.47 10.20
N ARG A 170 16.35 -23.17 9.93
CA ARG A 170 17.25 -22.35 10.77
C ARG A 170 16.77 -22.24 12.23
N LEU A 171 15.46 -22.18 12.46
CA LEU A 171 14.92 -22.20 13.82
C LEU A 171 15.08 -23.58 14.49
N ARG A 172 14.97 -24.68 13.73
CA ARG A 172 15.26 -26.05 14.22
C ARG A 172 16.72 -26.20 14.61
N GLU A 173 17.64 -25.76 13.75
CA GLU A 173 19.07 -25.73 14.01
C GLU A 173 19.40 -24.91 15.27
N ALA A 174 18.68 -23.80 15.48
CA ALA A 174 18.77 -22.97 16.68
C ALA A 174 18.00 -23.52 17.90
N THR A 175 17.56 -24.80 17.87
CA THR A 175 16.84 -25.48 18.96
C THR A 175 15.55 -24.79 19.44
N VAL A 176 14.94 -23.97 18.59
CA VAL A 176 13.65 -23.33 18.87
C VAL A 176 12.53 -24.36 18.77
N ASP A 177 11.67 -24.42 19.80
CA ASP A 177 10.52 -25.30 19.80
C ASP A 177 9.45 -24.83 18.80
N LEU A 178 9.35 -25.53 17.67
CA LEU A 178 8.43 -25.21 16.60
C LEU A 178 7.05 -25.88 16.73
N ARG A 179 6.76 -26.58 17.83
CA ARG A 179 5.46 -27.28 18.01
C ARG A 179 4.25 -26.37 17.88
N TYR A 180 4.42 -25.07 18.15
CA TYR A 180 3.37 -24.04 18.03
C TYR A 180 3.34 -23.31 16.68
N ILE A 181 4.32 -23.55 15.80
CA ILE A 181 4.48 -22.85 14.52
C ILE A 181 4.09 -23.75 13.34
N ALA A 182 4.32 -25.06 13.44
CA ALA A 182 4.05 -26.02 12.36
C ALA A 182 2.63 -26.62 12.37
N SER A 183 1.78 -26.29 13.33
CA SER A 183 0.39 -26.77 13.40
C SER A 183 -0.57 -25.81 12.69
N ARG A 184 -0.60 -25.82 11.36
CA ARG A 184 -1.74 -25.40 10.53
C ARG A 184 -1.57 -25.83 9.08
#